data_AF-C0BNY4-F1
#
_entry.id   AF-C0BNY4-F1
#
_cell.length_a   1.000
_cell.length_b   1.000
_cell.length_c   1.000
_cell.angle_alpha   90.00
_cell.angle_beta   90.00
_cell.angle_gamma   90.00
#
_symmetry.space_group_name_H-M   'P 1'
#
loop_
_entity.id
_entity.type
_entity.pdbx_description
1 polymer ?
#
loop_
_entity_poly.entity_id
_entity_poly.type
_entity_poly.pdbx_seq_one_letter_code
_entity_poly.pdbx_strand_id
1 'polypeptide(L)'
;MKLRLKTALLFSITLLINATPGMAQDKLVNDLVSQYESYKEPSLNKRRIKHEDLQPLIDRYKNQAGITVTKIGESIEGRSLSLLSLGSGNTDVFLWSQMHGDEPTATQAIFDILNYFSSGQKNSVQKLLLKKLRFHFLPMLNPDGAEVFTRRNTLGIDINRDALDLASPEGRTLKSVRDSLEADFGFNLHDQSKYYNAERTDKPATLSYLAPAYNYEKDINEVRGNAMKVIVLMNELVQGFAPGQVGRYNDDFEPRAFGDNIQKWGTSTILIESGGFLNDAEKQEIRKLNYVSILAALYSIATKSYEKIDLAAYEKIPQNDRKLFDLKIEDVQYELLGNTYTLDIGVHYLEVDNASHSEYFTKAQIMDLGDLSTYYGYETMRAKGYKIIPGKIYTPKKGEQPTKEKAYSLLKKGYVYWLGPLAMGDNGFNFPMQVVSNKFVLPDFRLYVGLNPSFLLSKDGVISHAVVNGYLIDLQKESSAFRNAIFLR
;
A
#
# COMPACT_ATOMS: atom_id res chain seq x y z
N MET A 1 -44.18 8.51 76.39
CA MET A 1 -44.68 8.04 75.08
C MET A 1 -44.95 9.25 74.17
N LYS A 2 -43.94 9.74 73.44
CA LYS A 2 -44.09 10.71 72.34
C LYS A 2 -42.98 10.43 71.32
N LEU A 3 -43.37 9.84 70.20
CA LEU A 3 -42.55 9.59 69.01
C LEU A 3 -42.66 10.83 68.10
N ARG A 4 -41.54 11.40 67.65
CA ARG A 4 -41.53 12.38 66.56
C ARG A 4 -40.63 11.86 65.44
N LEU A 5 -41.23 11.76 64.25
CA LEU A 5 -40.64 11.44 62.95
C LEU A 5 -39.37 12.26 62.68
N LYS A 6 -38.34 11.58 62.15
CA LYS A 6 -37.32 12.21 61.30
C LYS A 6 -37.38 11.59 59.92
N THR A 7 -37.81 12.40 58.96
CA THR A 7 -37.74 12.16 57.51
C THR A 7 -36.27 12.22 57.08
N ALA A 8 -35.75 11.14 56.50
CA ALA A 8 -34.45 11.13 55.82
C ALA A 8 -34.70 11.26 54.31
N LEU A 9 -34.24 12.37 53.72
CA LEU A 9 -34.27 12.62 52.29
C LEU A 9 -33.03 11.96 51.66
N LEU A 10 -33.22 10.90 50.87
CA LEU A 10 -32.14 10.29 50.07
C LEU A 10 -31.92 11.16 48.82
N PHE A 11 -30.77 11.82 48.73
CA PHE A 11 -30.28 12.42 47.49
C PHE A 11 -29.50 11.35 46.72
N SER A 12 -30.09 10.80 45.66
CA SER A 12 -29.37 9.97 44.68
C SER A 12 -28.56 10.90 43.78
N ILE A 13 -27.25 10.95 44.00
CA ILE A 13 -26.31 11.60 43.07
C ILE A 13 -26.08 10.63 41.91
N THR A 14 -26.77 10.86 40.80
CA THR A 14 -26.48 10.18 39.54
C THR A 14 -25.22 10.81 38.95
N LEU A 15 -24.08 10.13 39.09
CA LEU A 15 -22.82 10.55 38.47
C LEU A 15 -22.91 10.29 36.95
N LEU A 16 -23.29 11.31 36.19
CA LEU A 16 -23.19 11.32 34.74
C LEU A 16 -21.70 11.39 34.36
N ILE A 17 -21.11 10.24 34.05
CA ILE A 17 -19.78 10.17 33.46
C ILE A 17 -19.89 10.71 32.03
N ASN A 18 -19.53 11.98 31.86
CA ASN A 18 -19.31 12.55 30.53
C ASN A 18 -18.04 11.91 29.95
N ALA A 19 -18.22 10.93 29.05
CA ALA A 19 -17.12 10.43 28.25
C ALA A 19 -16.57 11.59 27.39
N THR A 20 -15.29 11.93 27.57
CA THR A 20 -14.62 12.92 26.74
C THR A 20 -14.59 12.45 25.28
N PRO A 21 -14.69 13.35 24.28
CA PRO A 21 -14.75 12.99 22.86
C PRO A 21 -13.64 12.02 22.40
N GLY A 22 -12.42 12.16 22.92
CA GLY A 22 -11.29 11.28 22.62
C GLY A 22 -11.54 9.81 22.97
N MET A 23 -12.08 9.52 24.16
CA MET A 23 -12.35 8.15 24.61
C MET A 23 -13.41 7.42 23.77
N ALA A 24 -14.40 8.17 23.24
CA ALA A 24 -15.44 7.59 22.39
C ALA A 24 -14.89 7.26 20.98
N GLN A 25 -13.99 8.10 20.47
CA GLN A 25 -13.33 7.87 19.19
C GLN A 25 -12.34 6.71 19.28
N ASP A 26 -11.52 6.64 20.33
CA ASP A 26 -10.59 5.52 20.55
C ASP A 26 -11.33 4.18 20.67
N LYS A 27 -12.47 4.16 21.38
CA LYS A 27 -13.30 2.97 21.49
C LYS A 27 -13.87 2.53 20.13
N LEU A 28 -14.43 3.47 19.36
CA LEU A 28 -14.94 3.19 18.01
C LEU A 28 -13.87 2.54 17.14
N VAL A 29 -12.67 3.10 17.14
CA VAL A 29 -11.58 2.64 16.28
C VAL A 29 -11.14 1.23 16.67
N ASN A 30 -10.97 0.97 17.97
CA ASN A 30 -10.66 -0.37 18.46
C ASN A 30 -11.76 -1.38 18.08
N ASP A 31 -13.04 -0.97 18.16
CA ASP A 31 -14.16 -1.80 17.72
C ASP A 31 -14.06 -2.10 16.21
N LEU A 32 -13.80 -1.10 15.36
CA LEU A 32 -13.63 -1.27 13.90
C LEU A 32 -12.50 -2.24 13.56
N VAL A 33 -11.36 -2.14 14.24
CA VAL A 33 -10.20 -3.01 14.01
C VAL A 33 -10.48 -4.44 14.46
N SER A 34 -11.09 -4.61 15.64
CA SER A 34 -11.40 -5.93 16.21
C SER A 34 -12.42 -6.71 15.37
N GLN A 35 -13.28 -6.02 14.62
CA GLN A 35 -14.33 -6.62 13.79
C GLN A 35 -13.93 -6.76 12.32
N TYR A 36 -12.74 -6.25 11.92
CA TYR A 36 -12.32 -6.19 10.52
C TYR A 36 -12.48 -7.53 9.77
N GLU A 37 -12.03 -8.63 10.37
CA GLU A 37 -12.09 -9.96 9.75
C GLU A 37 -13.53 -10.43 9.46
N SER A 38 -14.54 -9.90 10.15
CA SER A 38 -15.95 -10.21 9.88
C SER A 38 -16.50 -9.50 8.64
N TYR A 39 -15.81 -8.46 8.16
CA TYR A 39 -16.23 -7.63 7.03
C TYR A 39 -15.30 -7.74 5.82
N LYS A 40 -14.11 -8.31 5.99
CA LYS A 40 -13.16 -8.56 4.90
C LYS A 40 -13.78 -9.41 3.81
N GLU A 41 -13.79 -8.94 2.55
CA GLU A 41 -14.21 -9.74 1.40
C GLU A 41 -13.12 -10.78 1.06
N PRO A 42 -13.38 -12.10 1.26
CA PRO A 42 -12.37 -13.14 1.08
C PRO A 42 -11.97 -13.37 -0.38
N SER A 43 -12.80 -13.02 -1.37
CA SER A 43 -12.47 -13.26 -2.79
C SER A 43 -11.37 -12.33 -3.31
N LEU A 44 -11.11 -11.21 -2.65
CA LEU A 44 -10.11 -10.22 -3.05
C LEU A 44 -8.81 -10.39 -2.25
N ASN A 45 -8.21 -11.58 -2.26
CA ASN A 45 -7.02 -11.89 -1.45
C ASN A 45 -5.67 -11.63 -2.13
N LYS A 46 -5.69 -11.20 -3.40
CA LYS A 46 -4.53 -10.77 -4.18
C LYS A 46 -4.70 -9.32 -4.61
N ARG A 47 -3.61 -8.60 -4.83
CA ARG A 47 -3.69 -7.20 -5.28
C ARG A 47 -3.96 -7.07 -6.79
N ARG A 48 -3.53 -8.01 -7.62
CA ARG A 48 -3.81 -7.98 -9.08
C ARG A 48 -5.27 -8.36 -9.35
N ILE A 49 -6.16 -7.39 -9.20
CA ILE A 49 -7.62 -7.54 -9.32
C ILE A 49 -8.07 -7.01 -10.67
N LYS A 50 -8.83 -7.83 -11.37
CA LYS A 50 -9.39 -7.54 -12.68
C LYS A 50 -10.83 -7.04 -12.58
N HIS A 51 -11.35 -6.51 -13.68
CA HIS A 51 -12.73 -6.03 -13.74
C HIS A 51 -13.73 -7.16 -13.48
N GLU A 52 -13.45 -8.35 -14.01
CA GLU A 52 -14.28 -9.54 -13.85
C GLU A 52 -14.38 -10.02 -12.40
N ASP A 53 -13.33 -9.85 -11.60
CA ASP A 53 -13.31 -10.23 -10.18
C ASP A 53 -14.29 -9.39 -9.34
N LEU A 54 -14.55 -8.15 -9.77
CA LEU A 54 -15.46 -7.23 -9.09
C LEU A 54 -16.93 -7.42 -9.49
N GLN A 55 -17.22 -7.95 -10.68
CA GLN A 55 -18.61 -8.03 -11.17
C GLN A 55 -19.53 -8.86 -10.27
N PRO A 56 -19.13 -10.06 -9.77
CA PRO A 56 -19.97 -10.82 -8.85
C PRO A 56 -20.28 -10.07 -7.55
N LEU A 57 -19.34 -9.24 -7.07
CA LEU A 57 -19.52 -8.43 -5.86
C LEU A 57 -20.49 -7.26 -6.12
N ILE A 58 -20.34 -6.57 -7.25
CA ILE A 58 -21.24 -5.48 -7.66
C ILE A 58 -22.66 -6.01 -7.88
N ASP A 59 -22.81 -7.17 -8.52
CA ASP A 59 -24.10 -7.81 -8.76
C ASP A 59 -24.80 -8.24 -7.48
N ARG A 60 -24.04 -8.69 -6.47
CA ARG A 60 -24.57 -8.98 -5.13
C ARG A 60 -25.26 -7.74 -4.53
N TYR A 61 -24.66 -6.57 -4.69
CA TYR A 61 -25.19 -5.32 -4.14
C TYR A 61 -26.38 -4.74 -4.91
N LYS A 62 -26.56 -5.07 -6.20
CA LYS A 62 -27.75 -4.65 -6.97
C LYS A 62 -29.06 -5.08 -6.31
N ASN A 63 -29.05 -6.24 -5.66
CA ASN A 63 -30.24 -6.82 -5.02
C ASN A 63 -30.35 -6.47 -3.53
N GLN A 64 -29.42 -5.68 -3.00
CA GLN A 64 -29.38 -5.40 -1.57
C GLN A 64 -30.16 -4.14 -1.20
N ALA A 65 -31.07 -4.26 -0.25
CA ALA A 65 -31.87 -3.14 0.24
C ALA A 65 -30.98 -2.01 0.78
N GLY A 66 -31.26 -0.78 0.33
CA GLY A 66 -30.55 0.43 0.77
C GLY A 66 -29.25 0.72 0.01
N ILE A 67 -28.91 -0.06 -1.01
CA ILE A 67 -27.81 0.23 -1.93
C ILE A 67 -28.38 0.43 -3.34
N THR A 68 -27.96 1.49 -4.02
CA THR A 68 -28.25 1.74 -5.43
C THR A 68 -26.97 1.53 -6.23
N VAL A 69 -27.02 0.63 -7.21
CA VAL A 69 -25.90 0.38 -8.13
C VAL A 69 -26.29 0.91 -9.50
N THR A 70 -25.46 1.79 -10.05
CA THR A 70 -25.71 2.43 -11.35
C THR A 70 -24.49 2.29 -12.24
N LYS A 71 -24.69 1.84 -13.49
CA LYS A 71 -23.66 1.94 -14.52
C LYS A 71 -23.58 3.39 -14.97
N ILE A 72 -22.42 4.01 -14.78
CA ILE A 72 -22.19 5.45 -15.02
C ILE A 72 -21.33 5.72 -16.27
N GLY A 73 -20.77 4.67 -16.85
CA GLY A 73 -19.91 4.78 -18.02
C GLY A 73 -19.32 3.44 -18.44
N GLU A 74 -18.42 3.51 -19.41
CA GLU A 74 -17.62 2.41 -19.91
C GLU A 74 -16.19 2.89 -20.14
N SER A 75 -15.21 2.01 -19.99
CA SER A 75 -13.84 2.23 -20.41
C SER A 75 -13.69 2.19 -21.93
N ILE A 76 -12.48 2.43 -22.43
CA ILE A 76 -12.16 2.35 -23.87
C ILE A 76 -12.47 0.97 -24.45
N GLU A 77 -12.18 -0.10 -23.72
CA GLU A 77 -12.45 -1.48 -24.14
C GLU A 77 -13.87 -1.95 -23.80
N GLY A 78 -14.75 -1.05 -23.35
CA GLY A 78 -16.17 -1.34 -23.11
C GLY A 78 -16.48 -1.97 -21.75
N ARG A 79 -15.53 -1.97 -20.80
CA ARG A 79 -15.78 -2.48 -19.44
C ARG A 79 -16.61 -1.49 -18.64
N SER A 80 -17.61 -1.97 -17.91
CA SER A 80 -18.56 -1.12 -17.19
C SER A 80 -17.91 -0.39 -16.01
N LEU A 81 -18.22 0.91 -15.87
CA LEU A 81 -17.92 1.70 -14.68
C LEU A 81 -19.20 1.79 -13.83
N SER A 82 -19.11 1.41 -12.55
CA SER A 82 -20.27 1.32 -11.65
C SER A 82 -20.13 2.25 -10.45
N LEU A 83 -21.20 2.97 -10.11
CA LEU A 83 -21.32 3.76 -8.89
C LEU A 83 -22.25 3.05 -7.91
N LEU A 84 -21.78 2.80 -6.69
CA LEU A 84 -22.57 2.22 -5.61
C LEU A 84 -22.89 3.30 -4.58
N SER A 85 -24.17 3.57 -4.35
CA SER A 85 -24.62 4.64 -3.46
C SER A 85 -25.47 4.11 -2.32
N LEU A 86 -25.28 4.62 -1.10
CA LEU A 86 -26.05 4.22 0.08
C LEU A 86 -26.07 5.30 1.17
N GLY A 87 -26.99 5.17 2.11
CA GLY A 87 -27.25 6.19 3.13
C GLY A 87 -28.29 7.21 2.69
N SER A 88 -28.78 7.99 3.65
CA SER A 88 -29.87 8.97 3.46
C SER A 88 -29.56 10.32 4.09
N GLY A 89 -28.29 10.56 4.42
CA GLY A 89 -27.84 11.83 4.96
C GLY A 89 -27.77 12.96 3.93
N ASN A 90 -27.60 14.17 4.43
CA ASN A 90 -27.48 15.38 3.62
C ASN A 90 -26.02 15.75 3.28
N THR A 91 -25.05 15.01 3.83
CA THR A 91 -23.63 15.22 3.53
C THR A 91 -23.18 14.15 2.56
N ASP A 92 -22.83 14.58 1.35
CA ASP A 92 -22.40 13.72 0.26
C ASP A 92 -20.91 13.42 0.38
N VAL A 93 -20.56 12.13 0.34
CA VAL A 93 -19.17 11.67 0.38
C VAL A 93 -18.88 10.78 -0.81
N PHE A 94 -17.98 11.24 -1.68
CA PHE A 94 -17.58 10.52 -2.88
C PHE A 94 -16.21 9.85 -2.69
N LEU A 95 -16.12 8.56 -2.97
CA LEU A 95 -14.88 7.79 -2.89
C LEU A 95 -14.63 7.13 -4.25
N TRP A 96 -13.48 7.38 -4.85
CA TRP A 96 -13.09 6.73 -6.10
C TRP A 96 -11.70 6.11 -5.95
N SER A 97 -11.53 4.94 -6.57
CA SER A 97 -10.27 4.19 -6.53
C SER A 97 -9.86 3.70 -7.91
N GLN A 98 -8.58 3.35 -8.01
CA GLN A 98 -8.00 2.65 -9.15
C GLN A 98 -8.23 3.40 -10.46
N MET A 99 -8.03 4.72 -10.43
CA MET A 99 -7.87 5.54 -11.64
C MET A 99 -6.55 5.24 -12.35
N HIS A 100 -5.58 4.74 -11.59
CA HIS A 100 -4.46 3.99 -12.11
C HIS A 100 -4.74 2.49 -11.92
N GLY A 101 -4.57 1.69 -12.97
CA GLY A 101 -4.98 0.29 -12.97
C GLY A 101 -4.16 -0.60 -12.02
N ASP A 102 -2.92 -0.21 -11.72
CA ASP A 102 -1.97 -0.88 -10.83
C ASP A 102 -2.09 -0.48 -9.35
N GLU A 103 -3.16 0.23 -8.98
CA GLU A 103 -3.38 0.75 -7.61
C GLU A 103 -4.68 0.19 -6.96
N PRO A 104 -4.71 -1.11 -6.63
CA PRO A 104 -5.91 -1.87 -6.26
C PRO A 104 -6.23 -1.87 -4.75
N THR A 105 -5.36 -1.32 -3.90
CA THR A 105 -5.43 -1.57 -2.45
C THR A 105 -6.70 -1.04 -1.83
N ALA A 106 -7.05 0.21 -2.16
CA ALA A 106 -8.23 0.85 -1.64
C ALA A 106 -9.53 0.34 -2.30
N THR A 107 -9.46 -0.17 -3.53
CA THR A 107 -10.57 -0.89 -4.17
C THR A 107 -11.02 -2.07 -3.29
N GLN A 108 -10.06 -2.85 -2.78
CA GLN A 108 -10.36 -3.95 -1.85
C GLN A 108 -11.00 -3.44 -0.55
N ALA A 109 -10.49 -2.35 0.01
CA ALA A 109 -11.02 -1.74 1.22
C ALA A 109 -12.45 -1.20 1.02
N ILE A 110 -12.79 -0.69 -0.16
CA ILE A 110 -14.17 -0.27 -0.48
C ILE A 110 -15.14 -1.45 -0.35
N PHE A 111 -14.78 -2.64 -0.82
CA PHE A 111 -15.64 -3.82 -0.67
C PHE A 111 -15.76 -4.27 0.80
N ASP A 112 -14.73 -4.10 1.62
CA ASP A 112 -14.80 -4.33 3.07
C ASP A 112 -15.75 -3.32 3.76
N ILE A 113 -15.70 -2.05 3.35
CA ILE A 113 -16.60 -1.00 3.85
C ILE A 113 -18.04 -1.25 3.41
N LEU A 114 -18.25 -1.68 2.16
CA LEU A 114 -19.57 -2.08 1.68
C LEU A 114 -20.10 -3.26 2.49
N ASN A 115 -19.30 -4.30 2.73
CA ASN A 115 -19.65 -5.43 3.60
C ASN A 115 -20.02 -4.96 5.03
N TYR A 116 -19.26 -4.01 5.58
CA TYR A 116 -19.58 -3.38 6.87
C TYR A 116 -20.99 -2.80 6.87
N PHE A 117 -21.34 -1.93 5.93
CA PHE A 117 -22.69 -1.34 5.87
C PHE A 117 -23.80 -2.33 5.49
N SER A 118 -23.43 -3.40 4.80
CA SER A 118 -24.32 -4.44 4.28
C SER A 118 -24.66 -5.52 5.29
N SER A 119 -23.91 -5.60 6.38
CA SER A 119 -24.16 -6.53 7.47
C SER A 119 -25.57 -6.42 8.04
N GLY A 120 -26.08 -7.56 8.52
CA GLY A 120 -27.45 -7.71 9.00
C GLY A 120 -27.80 -6.73 10.12
N GLN A 121 -27.45 -7.05 11.36
CA GLN A 121 -27.76 -6.18 12.51
C GLN A 121 -26.79 -4.99 12.56
N LYS A 122 -27.28 -3.81 12.17
CA LYS A 122 -26.50 -2.57 12.23
C LYS A 122 -26.32 -2.05 13.66
N ASN A 123 -25.07 -1.81 14.03
CA ASN A 123 -24.67 -1.15 15.28
C ASN A 123 -25.00 0.37 15.26
N SER A 124 -24.78 1.06 16.37
CA SER A 124 -25.09 2.49 16.52
C SER A 124 -24.28 3.37 15.57
N VAL A 125 -23.04 2.99 15.27
CA VAL A 125 -22.13 3.73 14.38
C VAL A 125 -22.60 3.63 12.94
N GLN A 126 -22.89 2.43 12.44
CA GLN A 126 -23.43 2.21 11.10
C GLN A 126 -24.73 3.00 10.89
N LYS A 127 -25.63 2.96 11.88
CA LYS A 127 -26.89 3.72 11.85
C LYS A 127 -26.65 5.23 11.82
N LEU A 128 -25.71 5.73 12.62
CA LEU A 128 -25.33 7.14 12.64
C LEU A 128 -24.79 7.57 11.27
N LEU A 129 -23.82 6.82 10.75
CA LEU A 129 -23.17 7.06 9.47
C LEU A 129 -24.20 7.09 8.31
N LEU A 130 -25.02 6.05 8.18
CA LEU A 130 -26.06 5.97 7.13
C LEU A 130 -27.14 7.05 7.25
N LYS A 131 -27.41 7.56 8.46
CA LYS A 131 -28.38 8.65 8.69
C LYS A 131 -27.80 10.03 8.40
N LYS A 132 -26.49 10.21 8.57
CA LYS A 132 -25.82 11.51 8.48
C LYS A 132 -25.16 11.74 7.13
N LEU A 133 -24.71 10.68 6.48
CA LEU A 133 -23.99 10.72 5.23
C LEU A 133 -24.75 10.00 4.12
N ARG A 134 -24.49 10.42 2.88
CA ARG A 134 -24.80 9.68 1.67
C ARG A 134 -23.49 9.38 0.97
N PHE A 135 -23.19 8.09 0.79
CA PHE A 135 -21.92 7.61 0.26
C PHE A 135 -22.08 7.27 -1.22
N HIS A 136 -21.03 7.54 -2.00
CA HIS A 136 -20.94 7.20 -3.41
C HIS A 136 -19.57 6.56 -3.67
N PHE A 137 -19.56 5.29 -4.05
CA PHE A 137 -18.35 4.51 -4.29
C PHE A 137 -18.18 4.22 -5.79
N LEU A 138 -17.06 4.65 -6.36
CA LEU A 138 -16.58 4.27 -7.69
C LEU A 138 -15.34 3.38 -7.53
N PRO A 139 -15.50 2.05 -7.39
CA PRO A 139 -14.44 1.15 -6.95
C PRO A 139 -13.34 0.91 -8.00
N MET A 140 -13.60 1.13 -9.29
CA MET A 140 -12.59 0.91 -10.33
C MET A 140 -12.88 1.85 -11.50
N LEU A 141 -12.09 2.93 -11.59
CA LEU A 141 -12.23 3.91 -12.66
C LEU A 141 -11.50 3.49 -13.95
N ASN A 142 -10.35 2.83 -13.83
CA ASN A 142 -9.53 2.36 -14.96
C ASN A 142 -9.47 0.83 -15.04
N PRO A 143 -10.58 0.16 -15.43
CA PRO A 143 -10.60 -1.29 -15.53
C PRO A 143 -9.66 -1.81 -16.62
N ASP A 144 -9.41 -1.04 -17.68
CA ASP A 144 -8.53 -1.47 -18.78
C ASP A 144 -7.06 -1.52 -18.33
N GLY A 145 -6.61 -0.53 -17.57
CA GLY A 145 -5.30 -0.57 -16.93
C GLY A 145 -5.19 -1.68 -15.89
N ALA A 146 -6.27 -2.00 -15.18
CA ALA A 146 -6.30 -3.05 -14.18
C ALA A 146 -6.06 -4.46 -14.78
N GLU A 147 -6.61 -4.73 -15.95
CA GLU A 147 -6.43 -6.01 -16.65
C GLU A 147 -4.97 -6.36 -16.95
N VAL A 148 -4.15 -5.33 -17.17
CA VAL A 148 -2.72 -5.46 -17.50
C VAL A 148 -1.81 -4.86 -16.44
N PHE A 149 -2.36 -4.63 -15.23
CA PHE A 149 -1.68 -4.09 -14.06
C PHE A 149 -0.76 -2.89 -14.36
N THR A 150 -1.33 -1.86 -15.00
CA THR A 150 -0.61 -0.65 -15.40
C THR A 150 -1.32 0.62 -14.97
N ARG A 151 -0.52 1.67 -14.74
CA ARG A 151 -1.00 2.99 -14.34
C ARG A 151 -1.96 3.64 -15.34
N ARG A 152 -1.74 3.45 -16.64
CA ARG A 152 -2.46 4.18 -17.70
C ARG A 152 -3.62 3.39 -18.27
N ASN A 153 -4.57 4.04 -18.94
CA ASN A 153 -5.63 3.32 -19.67
C ASN A 153 -5.11 2.75 -21.00
N THR A 154 -5.97 2.12 -21.80
CA THR A 154 -5.61 1.50 -23.09
C THR A 154 -4.95 2.46 -24.09
N LEU A 155 -5.28 3.76 -24.05
CA LEU A 155 -4.65 4.78 -24.91
C LEU A 155 -3.27 5.23 -24.40
N GLY A 156 -2.83 4.76 -23.23
CA GLY A 156 -1.63 5.26 -22.58
C GLY A 156 -1.82 6.65 -21.98
N ILE A 157 -3.06 7.03 -21.62
CA ILE A 157 -3.37 8.27 -20.89
C ILE A 157 -3.29 7.98 -19.39
N ASP A 158 -2.59 8.84 -18.66
CA ASP A 158 -2.72 8.92 -17.20
C ASP A 158 -4.02 9.68 -16.90
N ILE A 159 -5.06 8.99 -16.45
CA ILE A 159 -6.38 9.61 -16.18
C ILE A 159 -6.23 10.72 -15.12
N ASN A 160 -5.30 10.59 -14.17
CA ASN A 160 -5.00 11.64 -13.19
C ASN A 160 -4.14 12.77 -13.76
N ARG A 161 -4.03 12.89 -15.07
CA ARG A 161 -3.47 14.04 -15.81
C ARG A 161 -4.41 14.52 -16.92
N ASP A 162 -5.68 14.14 -16.86
CA ASP A 162 -6.68 14.38 -17.90
C ASP A 162 -7.86 15.24 -17.40
N ALA A 163 -7.75 15.93 -16.26
CA ALA A 163 -8.86 16.67 -15.66
C ALA A 163 -9.26 17.96 -16.41
N LEU A 164 -8.39 18.45 -17.31
CA LEU A 164 -8.65 19.65 -18.13
C LEU A 164 -9.24 19.30 -19.49
N ASP A 165 -8.60 18.37 -20.21
CA ASP A 165 -8.98 18.01 -21.58
C ASP A 165 -10.09 16.95 -21.63
N LEU A 166 -10.15 16.07 -20.62
CA LEU A 166 -11.12 14.98 -20.53
C LEU A 166 -11.13 14.11 -21.79
N ALA A 167 -9.94 13.79 -22.30
CA ALA A 167 -9.76 13.01 -23.51
C ALA A 167 -10.22 11.55 -23.34
N SER A 168 -10.01 10.98 -22.16
CA SER A 168 -10.41 9.61 -21.82
C SER A 168 -11.90 9.50 -21.47
N PRO A 169 -12.60 8.42 -21.87
CA PRO A 169 -13.96 8.17 -21.42
C PRO A 169 -14.05 8.03 -19.90
N GLU A 170 -13.03 7.43 -19.26
CA GLU A 170 -12.95 7.32 -17.81
C GLU A 170 -12.89 8.71 -17.14
N GLY A 171 -12.04 9.61 -17.64
CA GLY A 171 -11.95 11.00 -17.16
C GLY A 171 -13.27 11.76 -17.31
N ARG A 172 -13.95 11.62 -18.45
CA ARG A 172 -15.30 12.21 -18.65
C ARG A 172 -16.33 11.65 -17.67
N THR A 173 -16.30 10.34 -17.43
CA THR A 173 -17.20 9.70 -16.46
C THR A 173 -16.93 10.23 -15.04
N LEU A 174 -15.68 10.32 -14.61
CA LEU A 174 -15.34 10.87 -13.29
C LEU A 174 -15.81 12.32 -13.15
N LYS A 175 -15.58 13.16 -14.17
CA LYS A 175 -16.06 14.55 -14.18
C LYS A 175 -17.58 14.64 -14.09
N SER A 176 -18.31 13.83 -14.85
CA SER A 176 -19.78 13.78 -14.84
C SER A 176 -20.33 13.36 -13.47
N VAL A 177 -19.71 12.36 -12.83
CA VAL A 177 -20.07 11.97 -11.46
C VAL A 177 -19.82 13.13 -10.50
N ARG A 178 -18.64 13.76 -10.53
CA ARG A 178 -18.35 14.93 -9.69
C ARG A 178 -19.40 16.03 -9.88
N ASP A 179 -19.75 16.35 -11.12
CA ASP A 179 -20.69 17.44 -11.44
C ASP A 179 -22.12 17.12 -11.00
N SER A 180 -22.50 15.84 -10.98
CA SER A 180 -23.84 15.42 -10.55
C SER A 180 -23.98 15.30 -9.03
N LEU A 181 -22.89 15.04 -8.32
CA LEU A 181 -22.90 14.87 -6.86
C LEU A 181 -22.63 16.17 -6.12
N GLU A 182 -21.70 17.00 -6.60
CA GLU A 182 -21.15 18.16 -5.86
C GLU A 182 -20.82 17.83 -4.39
N ALA A 183 -20.18 16.67 -4.18
CA ALA A 183 -19.99 16.10 -2.85
C ALA A 183 -19.23 17.04 -1.90
N ASP A 184 -19.65 17.06 -0.62
CA ASP A 184 -18.99 17.84 0.43
C ASP A 184 -17.56 17.35 0.70
N PHE A 185 -17.37 16.03 0.67
CA PHE A 185 -16.09 15.36 0.89
C PHE A 185 -15.77 14.36 -0.21
N GLY A 186 -14.49 14.26 -0.55
CA GLY A 186 -13.97 13.37 -1.58
C GLY A 186 -12.80 12.54 -1.05
N PHE A 187 -12.73 11.27 -1.40
CA PHE A 187 -11.57 10.42 -1.14
C PHE A 187 -10.95 9.99 -2.47
N ASN A 188 -9.75 10.50 -2.74
CA ASN A 188 -8.92 10.11 -3.86
C ASN A 188 -8.01 8.95 -3.45
N LEU A 189 -8.33 7.73 -3.88
CA LEU A 189 -7.71 6.53 -3.33
C LEU A 189 -6.69 5.94 -4.30
N HIS A 190 -5.43 5.93 -3.87
CA HIS A 190 -4.26 5.57 -4.68
C HIS A 190 -3.31 4.60 -3.96
N ASP A 191 -2.33 4.10 -4.71
CA ASP A 191 -1.16 3.41 -4.21
C ASP A 191 0.11 4.19 -4.58
N GLN A 192 1.10 4.16 -3.68
CA GLN A 192 2.44 4.68 -3.96
C GLN A 192 3.48 3.56 -3.93
N SER A 193 4.70 3.91 -4.37
CA SER A 193 5.83 3.00 -4.29
C SER A 193 6.10 2.56 -2.85
N LYS A 194 6.35 1.26 -2.64
CA LYS A 194 6.80 0.73 -1.34
C LYS A 194 8.13 1.32 -0.84
N TYR A 195 8.85 2.08 -1.66
CA TYR A 195 10.15 2.66 -1.29
C TYR A 195 10.05 4.04 -0.63
N TYR A 196 8.83 4.54 -0.38
CA TYR A 196 8.63 5.72 0.43
C TYR A 196 8.67 5.39 1.93
N ASN A 197 9.34 6.25 2.70
CA ASN A 197 9.40 6.25 4.15
C ASN A 197 8.87 7.58 4.72
N ALA A 198 8.40 7.57 5.97
CA ALA A 198 8.17 8.81 6.68
C ALA A 198 9.52 9.52 6.87
N GLU A 199 9.58 10.82 6.54
CA GLU A 199 10.82 11.59 6.45
C GLU A 199 11.70 11.39 7.69
N ARG A 200 13.00 11.15 7.47
CA ARG A 200 14.01 10.95 8.53
C ARG A 200 13.79 9.74 9.44
N THR A 201 12.97 8.78 9.02
CA THR A 201 12.77 7.52 9.74
C THR A 201 12.99 6.31 8.82
N ASP A 202 13.27 5.15 9.44
CA ASP A 202 13.33 3.86 8.77
C ASP A 202 11.94 3.25 8.48
N LYS A 203 10.87 3.95 8.87
CA LYS A 203 9.49 3.46 8.79
C LYS A 203 8.93 3.70 7.40
N PRO A 204 8.40 2.67 6.72
CA PRO A 204 7.75 2.89 5.45
C PRO A 204 6.56 3.82 5.62
N ALA A 205 6.31 4.66 4.61
CA ALA A 205 5.10 5.45 4.52
C ALA A 205 3.97 4.53 4.05
N THR A 206 3.52 3.66 4.96
CA THR A 206 2.47 2.66 4.70
C THR A 206 1.20 3.32 4.22
N LEU A 207 0.81 4.44 4.85
CA LEU A 207 -0.18 5.36 4.33
C LEU A 207 0.43 6.75 4.17
N SER A 208 0.03 7.45 3.13
CA SER A 208 0.27 8.89 3.06
C SER A 208 -1.00 9.65 2.76
N TYR A 209 -1.10 10.84 3.34
CA TYR A 209 -2.26 11.69 3.21
C TYR A 209 -1.91 13.01 2.55
N LEU A 210 -2.87 13.56 1.80
CA LEU A 210 -2.77 14.89 1.25
C LEU A 210 -4.15 15.54 1.18
N ALA A 211 -4.23 16.80 1.58
CA ALA A 211 -5.30 17.69 1.16
C ALA A 211 -4.78 18.46 -0.08
N PRO A 212 -5.22 18.10 -1.30
CA PRO A 212 -4.64 18.64 -2.53
C PRO A 212 -4.62 20.16 -2.54
N ALA A 213 -3.60 20.75 -3.16
CA ALA A 213 -3.64 22.18 -3.46
C ALA A 213 -4.69 22.46 -4.54
N TYR A 214 -5.27 23.66 -4.54
CA TYR A 214 -6.19 24.09 -5.59
C TYR A 214 -5.62 25.23 -6.46
N ASN A 215 -4.42 25.71 -6.12
CA ASN A 215 -3.65 26.72 -6.83
C ASN A 215 -2.15 26.60 -6.52
N TYR A 216 -1.32 27.31 -7.30
CA TYR A 216 0.14 27.28 -7.19
C TYR A 216 0.65 27.86 -5.86
N GLU A 217 -0.08 28.82 -5.30
CA GLU A 217 0.23 29.46 -4.01
C GLU A 217 0.00 28.53 -2.82
N LYS A 218 -0.69 27.39 -3.05
CA LYS A 218 -1.06 26.42 -2.01
C LYS A 218 -1.86 27.09 -0.90
N ASP A 219 -2.80 27.95 -1.28
CA ASP A 219 -3.68 28.61 -0.33
C ASP A 219 -4.54 27.59 0.43
N ILE A 220 -5.01 28.00 1.61
CA ILE A 220 -5.90 27.21 2.45
C ILE A 220 -7.22 27.96 2.62
N ASN A 221 -8.22 27.54 1.86
CA ASN A 221 -9.62 27.93 2.07
C ASN A 221 -10.32 26.94 3.02
N GLU A 222 -11.60 27.18 3.30
CA GLU A 222 -12.40 26.30 4.16
C GLU A 222 -12.44 24.85 3.66
N VAL A 223 -12.61 24.64 2.36
CA VAL A 223 -12.70 23.32 1.73
C VAL A 223 -11.41 22.52 1.94
N ARG A 224 -10.24 23.12 1.68
CA ARG A 224 -8.94 22.46 1.87
C ARG A 224 -8.63 22.27 3.35
N GLY A 225 -8.95 23.28 4.16
CA GLY A 225 -8.79 23.22 5.62
C GLY A 225 -9.60 22.10 6.26
N ASN A 226 -10.82 21.83 5.77
CA ASN A 226 -11.65 20.73 6.25
C ASN A 226 -11.00 19.37 5.95
N ALA A 227 -10.48 19.17 4.73
CA ALA A 227 -9.73 17.97 4.38
C ALA A 227 -8.49 17.78 5.29
N MET A 228 -7.70 18.85 5.50
CA MET A 228 -6.53 18.81 6.39
C MET A 228 -6.91 18.40 7.83
N LYS A 229 -7.99 18.95 8.38
CA LYS A 229 -8.47 18.62 9.73
C LYS A 229 -8.92 17.16 9.86
N VAL A 230 -9.57 16.62 8.84
CA VAL A 230 -9.92 15.19 8.79
C VAL A 230 -8.66 14.33 8.72
N ILE A 231 -7.66 14.73 7.92
CA ILE A 231 -6.38 14.01 7.82
C ILE A 231 -5.64 13.94 9.15
N VAL A 232 -5.64 15.02 9.95
CA VAL A 232 -5.02 15.01 11.29
C VAL A 232 -5.63 13.91 12.15
N LEU A 233 -6.96 13.79 12.19
CA LEU A 233 -7.65 12.73 12.93
C LEU A 233 -7.34 11.34 12.38
N MET A 234 -7.26 11.19 11.05
CA MET A 234 -6.86 9.93 10.42
C MET A 234 -5.44 9.53 10.82
N ASN A 235 -4.51 10.48 10.83
CA ASN A 235 -3.13 10.24 11.25
C ASN A 235 -3.06 9.82 12.72
N GLU A 236 -3.65 10.60 13.65
CA GLU A 236 -3.65 10.30 15.09
C GLU A 236 -4.13 8.87 15.37
N LEU A 237 -5.18 8.45 14.67
CA LEU A 237 -5.71 7.11 14.75
C LEU A 237 -4.72 6.06 14.25
N VAL A 238 -4.20 6.23 13.02
CA VAL A 238 -3.34 5.23 12.40
C VAL A 238 -2.05 5.05 13.17
N GLN A 239 -1.58 6.05 13.92
CA GLN A 239 -0.45 5.90 14.84
C GLN A 239 -0.65 4.75 15.85
N GLY A 240 -1.89 4.38 16.21
CA GLY A 240 -2.17 3.23 17.07
C GLY A 240 -1.93 1.85 16.44
N PHE A 241 -1.92 1.77 15.10
CA PHE A 241 -1.81 0.49 14.36
C PHE A 241 -0.55 0.41 13.51
N ALA A 242 -0.11 1.55 12.97
CA ALA A 242 1.10 1.70 12.18
C ALA A 242 1.92 2.91 12.69
N PRO A 243 2.48 2.84 13.92
CA PRO A 243 3.22 3.96 14.51
C PRO A 243 4.39 4.41 13.62
N GLY A 244 4.48 5.71 13.35
CA GLY A 244 5.51 6.32 12.52
C GLY A 244 5.43 5.98 11.03
N GLN A 245 4.41 5.25 10.58
CA GLN A 245 4.27 4.79 9.18
C GLN A 245 3.24 5.61 8.38
N VAL A 246 2.96 6.83 8.84
CA VAL A 246 2.12 7.80 8.12
C VAL A 246 3.01 8.93 7.65
N GLY A 247 2.88 9.29 6.38
CA GLY A 247 3.52 10.47 5.82
C GLY A 247 2.52 11.43 5.17
N ARG A 248 2.99 12.62 4.84
CA ARG A 248 2.27 13.61 4.05
C ARG A 248 2.83 13.60 2.64
N TYR A 249 1.95 13.39 1.66
CA TYR A 249 2.34 13.42 0.25
C TYR A 249 2.66 14.85 -0.19
N ASN A 250 3.49 15.00 -1.23
CA ASN A 250 3.84 16.31 -1.78
C ASN A 250 2.56 17.03 -2.26
N ASP A 251 2.43 18.32 -1.93
CA ASP A 251 1.26 19.15 -2.21
C ASP A 251 1.47 20.18 -3.34
N ASP A 252 2.45 19.95 -4.22
CA ASP A 252 2.66 20.73 -5.44
C ASP A 252 1.41 20.62 -6.32
N PHE A 253 0.89 21.79 -6.71
CA PHE A 253 -0.30 21.89 -7.53
C PHE A 253 -0.03 21.36 -8.95
N GLU A 254 -0.76 20.33 -9.35
CA GLU A 254 -0.80 19.79 -10.71
C GLU A 254 -2.18 20.11 -11.31
N PRO A 255 -2.28 21.15 -12.16
CA PRO A 255 -3.56 21.63 -12.68
C PRO A 255 -4.31 20.62 -13.54
N ARG A 256 -3.67 19.52 -13.95
CA ARG A 256 -4.29 18.44 -14.72
C ARG A 256 -4.77 17.26 -13.87
N ALA A 257 -4.46 17.24 -12.58
CA ALA A 257 -4.85 16.16 -11.68
C ALA A 257 -6.31 16.28 -11.24
N PHE A 258 -7.01 15.15 -11.13
CA PHE A 258 -8.39 15.14 -10.67
C PHE A 258 -8.50 15.49 -9.19
N GLY A 259 -7.58 15.03 -8.33
CA GLY A 259 -7.59 15.38 -6.91
C GLY A 259 -7.59 16.90 -6.68
N ASP A 260 -6.64 17.60 -7.31
CA ASP A 260 -6.49 19.06 -7.25
C ASP A 260 -7.70 19.80 -7.83
N ASN A 261 -8.24 19.31 -8.96
CA ASN A 261 -9.40 19.95 -9.57
C ASN A 261 -10.70 19.70 -8.79
N ILE A 262 -10.93 18.51 -8.24
CA ILE A 262 -12.09 18.21 -7.40
C ILE A 262 -12.04 19.06 -6.12
N GLN A 263 -10.85 19.24 -5.55
CA GLN A 263 -10.61 20.20 -4.47
C GLN A 263 -10.93 21.65 -4.88
N LYS A 264 -10.42 22.08 -6.03
CA LYS A 264 -10.68 23.41 -6.61
C LYS A 264 -12.15 23.64 -6.90
N TRP A 265 -12.88 22.60 -7.31
CA TRP A 265 -14.31 22.66 -7.60
C TRP A 265 -15.19 22.51 -6.36
N GLY A 266 -14.63 22.61 -5.14
CA GLY A 266 -15.40 22.80 -3.91
C GLY A 266 -15.59 21.56 -3.03
N THR A 267 -15.03 20.41 -3.40
CA THR A 267 -15.09 19.19 -2.57
C THR A 267 -13.89 19.10 -1.64
N SER A 268 -14.11 18.87 -0.34
CA SER A 268 -13.03 18.65 0.65
C SER A 268 -12.35 17.31 0.37
N THR A 269 -11.30 17.34 -0.46
CA THR A 269 -10.69 16.16 -1.04
C THR A 269 -9.53 15.68 -0.18
N ILE A 270 -9.55 14.39 0.15
CA ILE A 270 -8.53 13.70 0.92
C ILE A 270 -7.94 12.64 0.01
N LEU A 271 -6.66 12.77 -0.29
CA LEU A 271 -5.90 11.75 -0.99
C LEU A 271 -5.30 10.78 0.02
N ILE A 272 -5.43 9.47 -0.26
CA ILE A 272 -4.78 8.39 0.49
C ILE A 272 -3.88 7.62 -0.48
N GLU A 273 -2.58 7.58 -0.21
CA GLU A 273 -1.62 6.73 -0.90
C GLU A 273 -1.31 5.48 -0.07
N SER A 274 -1.46 4.30 -0.68
CA SER A 274 -1.12 3.01 -0.09
C SER A 274 0.30 2.57 -0.48
N GLY A 275 1.25 2.70 0.43
CA GLY A 275 2.68 2.44 0.20
C GLY A 275 3.07 0.97 0.38
N GLY A 276 4.08 0.75 1.22
CA GLY A 276 4.58 -0.59 1.54
C GLY A 276 4.46 -0.90 3.03
N PHE A 277 4.34 -2.17 3.35
CA PHE A 277 4.35 -2.70 4.71
C PHE A 277 5.18 -3.99 4.72
N LEU A 278 5.96 -4.20 5.78
CA LEU A 278 6.88 -5.33 5.84
C LEU A 278 6.12 -6.65 5.72
N ASN A 279 6.57 -7.53 4.80
CA ASN A 279 5.97 -8.83 4.52
C ASN A 279 4.52 -8.83 4.00
N ASP A 280 4.05 -7.71 3.46
CA ASP A 280 2.67 -7.57 2.96
C ASP A 280 2.61 -7.34 1.43
N ALA A 281 3.11 -8.32 0.66
CA ALA A 281 3.22 -8.18 -0.80
C ALA A 281 1.85 -8.03 -1.49
N GLU A 282 0.80 -8.65 -0.95
CA GLU A 282 -0.58 -8.55 -1.44
C GLU A 282 -1.37 -7.41 -0.79
N LYS A 283 -0.70 -6.55 -0.01
CA LYS A 283 -1.24 -5.32 0.60
C LYS A 283 -2.47 -5.54 1.50
N GLN A 284 -2.55 -6.69 2.18
CA GLN A 284 -3.69 -7.06 3.02
C GLN A 284 -3.71 -6.30 4.36
N GLU A 285 -2.56 -5.98 4.94
CA GLU A 285 -2.49 -5.10 6.12
C GLU A 285 -2.78 -3.66 5.72
N ILE A 286 -2.27 -3.21 4.57
CA ILE A 286 -2.56 -1.85 4.07
C ILE A 286 -4.04 -1.68 3.69
N ARG A 287 -4.68 -2.71 3.13
CA ARG A 287 -6.13 -2.77 2.91
C ARG A 287 -6.91 -2.56 4.21
N LYS A 288 -6.51 -3.25 5.29
CA LYS A 288 -7.11 -3.08 6.61
C LYS A 288 -6.93 -1.65 7.14
N LEU A 289 -5.74 -1.07 6.98
CA LEU A 289 -5.49 0.32 7.40
C LEU A 289 -6.34 1.32 6.61
N ASN A 290 -6.53 1.11 5.30
CA ASN A 290 -7.48 1.89 4.49
C ASN A 290 -8.92 1.78 5.03
N TYR A 291 -9.39 0.56 5.29
CA TYR A 291 -10.73 0.32 5.86
C TYR A 291 -10.94 1.11 7.16
N VAL A 292 -10.00 1.00 8.11
CA VAL A 292 -10.11 1.67 9.41
C VAL A 292 -10.01 3.19 9.25
N SER A 293 -9.04 3.67 8.47
CA SER A 293 -8.78 5.09 8.26
C SER A 293 -9.97 5.80 7.61
N ILE A 294 -10.54 5.20 6.56
CA ILE A 294 -11.71 5.75 5.87
C ILE A 294 -12.92 5.76 6.82
N LEU A 295 -13.25 4.66 7.49
CA LEU A 295 -14.41 4.63 8.40
C LEU A 295 -14.31 5.64 9.54
N ALA A 296 -13.10 5.89 10.06
CA ALA A 296 -12.87 6.92 11.06
C ALA A 296 -13.02 8.33 10.51
N ALA A 297 -12.53 8.58 9.29
CA ALA A 297 -12.75 9.84 8.59
C ALA A 297 -14.26 10.09 8.40
N LEU A 298 -15.01 9.09 7.95
CA LEU A 298 -16.46 9.15 7.80
C LEU A 298 -17.17 9.44 9.14
N TYR A 299 -16.73 8.82 10.24
CA TYR A 299 -17.28 9.12 11.56
C TYR A 299 -17.00 10.57 11.98
N SER A 300 -15.79 11.06 11.74
CA SER A 300 -15.42 12.44 12.02
C SER A 300 -16.28 13.42 11.22
N ILE A 301 -16.50 13.15 9.93
CA ILE A 301 -17.36 13.96 9.06
C ILE A 301 -18.82 13.93 9.57
N ALA A 302 -19.37 12.76 9.84
CA ALA A 302 -20.75 12.59 10.31
C ALA A 302 -21.05 13.26 11.66
N THR A 303 -20.06 13.30 12.54
CA THR A 303 -20.15 13.93 13.87
C THR A 303 -19.64 15.37 13.90
N LYS A 304 -19.05 15.84 12.79
CA LYS A 304 -18.35 17.12 12.68
C LYS A 304 -17.23 17.29 13.70
N SER A 305 -16.62 16.19 14.16
CA SER A 305 -15.55 16.28 15.17
C SER A 305 -14.29 16.95 14.61
N TYR A 306 -14.04 16.86 13.30
CA TYR A 306 -12.95 17.57 12.61
C TYR A 306 -13.00 19.09 12.77
N GLU A 307 -14.18 19.70 12.97
CA GLU A 307 -14.31 21.17 13.08
C GLU A 307 -13.48 21.74 14.25
N LYS A 308 -13.22 20.92 15.27
CA LYS A 308 -12.47 21.27 16.50
C LYS A 308 -10.95 21.11 16.36
N ILE A 309 -10.48 20.57 15.23
CA ILE A 309 -9.07 20.24 15.04
C ILE A 309 -8.29 21.49 14.66
N ASP A 310 -7.15 21.68 15.33
CA ASP A 310 -6.18 22.70 14.98
C ASP A 310 -5.50 22.36 13.65
N LEU A 311 -5.63 23.26 12.69
CA LEU A 311 -5.06 23.10 11.36
C LEU A 311 -3.53 22.98 11.40
N ALA A 312 -2.86 23.62 12.36
CA ALA A 312 -1.40 23.55 12.49
C ALA A 312 -0.90 22.14 12.83
N ALA A 313 -1.76 21.22 13.27
CA ALA A 313 -1.41 19.82 13.47
C ALA A 313 -1.14 19.08 12.16
N TYR A 314 -1.70 19.55 11.03
CA TYR A 314 -1.47 18.95 9.71
C TYR A 314 0.01 19.01 9.29
N GLU A 315 0.66 20.15 9.54
CA GLU A 315 2.08 20.37 9.24
C GLU A 315 3.03 19.54 10.11
N LYS A 316 2.53 18.94 11.20
CA LYS A 316 3.32 18.06 12.08
C LYS A 316 3.42 16.63 11.55
N ILE A 317 2.59 16.27 10.56
CA ILE A 317 2.70 14.98 9.87
C ILE A 317 3.97 15.03 9.01
N PRO A 318 4.93 14.09 9.20
CA PRO A 318 6.18 14.12 8.44
C PRO A 318 5.89 13.97 6.95
N GLN A 319 6.68 14.61 6.10
CA GLN A 319 6.55 14.39 4.65
C GLN A 319 6.99 12.96 4.27
N ASN A 320 6.71 12.56 3.04
CA ASN A 320 7.33 11.37 2.47
C ASN A 320 8.76 11.66 2.02
N ASP A 321 9.63 10.67 2.19
CA ASP A 321 10.96 10.61 1.60
C ASP A 321 11.12 9.27 0.86
N ARG A 322 12.04 9.16 -0.09
CA ARG A 322 12.19 7.95 -0.92
C ARG A 322 13.56 7.31 -0.71
N LYS A 323 13.76 6.76 0.49
CA LYS A 323 15.06 6.25 0.95
C LYS A 323 15.05 4.81 1.44
N LEU A 324 14.02 4.03 1.09
CA LEU A 324 13.96 2.60 1.42
C LEU A 324 14.51 1.71 0.31
N PHE A 325 15.27 0.70 0.72
CA PHE A 325 15.64 -0.48 -0.06
C PHE A 325 14.89 -1.72 0.46
N ASP A 326 14.74 -2.75 -0.38
CA ASP A 326 14.27 -4.05 0.12
C ASP A 326 15.34 -4.70 1.00
N LEU A 327 16.59 -4.69 0.53
CA LEU A 327 17.76 -5.11 1.29
C LEU A 327 18.80 -4.00 1.30
N LYS A 328 19.27 -3.63 2.49
CA LYS A 328 20.45 -2.80 2.71
C LYS A 328 21.55 -3.66 3.35
N ILE A 329 22.74 -3.67 2.76
CA ILE A 329 23.92 -4.30 3.35
C ILE A 329 24.89 -3.19 3.73
N GLU A 330 25.28 -3.11 4.99
CA GLU A 330 26.13 -2.04 5.52
C GLU A 330 27.57 -2.53 5.76
N ASP A 331 28.57 -1.71 5.50
CA ASP A 331 29.98 -1.96 5.84
C ASP A 331 30.59 -3.25 5.25
N VAL A 332 30.16 -3.67 4.05
CA VAL A 332 30.68 -4.90 3.43
C VAL A 332 32.02 -4.65 2.73
N GLN A 333 32.96 -5.58 2.86
CA GLN A 333 34.24 -5.53 2.15
C GLN A 333 34.12 -6.11 0.74
N TYR A 334 34.62 -5.36 -0.24
CA TYR A 334 34.68 -5.74 -1.65
C TYR A 334 36.11 -5.60 -2.19
N GLU A 335 36.65 -6.67 -2.76
CA GLU A 335 37.98 -6.64 -3.37
C GLU A 335 37.89 -6.32 -4.86
N LEU A 336 38.62 -5.29 -5.29
CA LEU A 336 38.63 -4.85 -6.68
C LEU A 336 40.04 -4.37 -7.07
N LEU A 337 40.58 -4.96 -8.13
CA LEU A 337 41.90 -4.59 -8.68
C LEU A 337 43.01 -4.61 -7.60
N GLY A 338 42.99 -5.64 -6.73
CA GLY A 338 44.00 -5.82 -5.67
C GLY A 338 43.81 -4.96 -4.42
N ASN A 339 42.78 -4.11 -4.36
CA ASN A 339 42.48 -3.28 -3.19
C ASN A 339 41.16 -3.71 -2.54
N THR A 340 41.04 -3.51 -1.23
CA THR A 340 39.80 -3.74 -0.47
C THR A 340 39.08 -2.42 -0.22
N TYR A 341 37.80 -2.38 -0.55
CA TYR A 341 36.89 -1.26 -0.30
C TYR A 341 35.82 -1.68 0.70
N THR A 342 35.37 -0.74 1.52
CA THR A 342 34.20 -0.91 2.39
C THR A 342 33.11 0.02 1.89
N LEU A 343 31.92 -0.52 1.66
CA LEU A 343 30.77 0.23 1.15
C LEU A 343 29.46 -0.39 1.61
N ASP A 344 28.39 0.38 1.46
CA ASP A 344 27.01 -0.11 1.59
C ASP A 344 26.45 -0.49 0.23
N ILE A 345 25.45 -1.38 0.22
CA ILE A 345 24.72 -1.82 -0.97
C ILE A 345 23.23 -1.68 -0.72
N GLY A 346 22.54 -0.93 -1.58
CA GLY A 346 21.08 -0.80 -1.59
C GLY A 346 20.46 -1.61 -2.73
N VAL A 347 19.49 -2.47 -2.43
CA VAL A 347 18.86 -3.37 -3.40
C VAL A 347 17.35 -3.16 -3.44
N HIS A 348 16.78 -3.06 -4.65
CA HIS A 348 15.33 -3.12 -4.90
C HIS A 348 14.94 -4.44 -5.53
N TYR A 349 13.78 -4.93 -5.15
CA TYR A 349 13.10 -6.09 -5.72
C TYR A 349 12.11 -5.58 -6.76
N LEU A 350 12.53 -5.58 -8.03
CA LEU A 350 11.68 -5.16 -9.13
C LEU A 350 10.80 -6.31 -9.59
N GLU A 351 9.55 -6.02 -9.87
CA GLU A 351 8.60 -7.01 -10.35
C GLU A 351 8.73 -7.17 -11.86
N VAL A 352 8.73 -8.43 -12.31
CA VAL A 352 8.63 -8.80 -13.71
C VAL A 352 7.31 -9.53 -13.89
N ASP A 353 6.45 -8.90 -14.66
CA ASP A 353 5.09 -9.37 -14.89
C ASP A 353 5.05 -10.65 -15.72
N ASN A 354 4.06 -11.50 -15.47
CA ASN A 354 3.76 -12.64 -16.33
C ASN A 354 2.85 -12.23 -17.50
N ALA A 355 2.69 -13.10 -18.49
CA ALA A 355 1.91 -12.78 -19.69
C ALA A 355 0.41 -12.59 -19.45
N SER A 356 -0.15 -13.17 -18.36
CA SER A 356 -1.56 -13.03 -17.99
C SER A 356 -1.84 -11.87 -17.04
N HIS A 357 -0.80 -11.14 -16.62
CA HIS A 357 -0.84 -10.04 -15.66
C HIS A 357 -1.40 -10.41 -14.27
N SER A 358 -1.43 -11.71 -13.94
CA SER A 358 -2.01 -12.23 -12.69
C SER A 358 -0.96 -12.60 -11.66
N GLU A 359 0.27 -12.86 -12.09
CA GLU A 359 1.39 -13.30 -11.26
C GLU A 359 2.66 -12.55 -11.68
N TYR A 360 3.71 -12.61 -10.85
CA TYR A 360 4.97 -11.95 -11.15
C TYR A 360 6.11 -12.67 -10.44
N PHE A 361 7.32 -12.50 -10.97
CA PHE A 361 8.53 -12.85 -10.23
C PHE A 361 9.35 -11.60 -9.94
N THR A 362 10.24 -11.69 -8.96
CA THR A 362 11.15 -10.58 -8.65
C THR A 362 12.46 -10.72 -9.42
N LYS A 363 12.94 -9.63 -9.98
CA LYS A 363 14.31 -9.44 -10.43
C LYS A 363 14.94 -8.32 -9.62
N ALA A 364 15.79 -8.68 -8.66
CA ALA A 364 16.45 -7.67 -7.85
C ALA A 364 17.49 -6.88 -8.66
N GLN A 365 17.73 -5.64 -8.24
CA GLN A 365 18.78 -4.79 -8.78
C GLN A 365 19.45 -4.00 -7.66
N ILE A 366 20.77 -3.87 -7.74
CA ILE A 366 21.51 -2.88 -6.96
C ILE A 366 21.10 -1.51 -7.45
N MET A 367 20.54 -0.69 -6.56
CA MET A 367 20.08 0.66 -6.89
C MET A 367 21.12 1.71 -6.55
N ASP A 368 21.92 1.46 -5.52
CA ASP A 368 22.97 2.37 -5.10
C ASP A 368 24.09 1.64 -4.34
N LEU A 369 25.28 2.25 -4.33
CA LEU A 369 26.51 1.74 -3.73
C LEU A 369 27.29 2.89 -3.08
N GLY A 370 27.87 2.67 -1.90
CA GLY A 370 28.73 3.65 -1.24
C GLY A 370 28.22 4.07 0.13
N ASP A 371 28.13 5.37 0.38
CA ASP A 371 27.60 5.91 1.64
C ASP A 371 26.06 5.94 1.57
N LEU A 372 25.42 4.97 2.24
CA LEU A 372 23.98 4.89 2.37
C LEU A 372 23.53 5.17 3.81
N SER A 373 24.32 5.95 4.57
CA SER A 373 24.04 6.27 5.98
C SER A 373 22.72 6.99 6.21
N THR A 374 22.21 7.72 5.22
CA THR A 374 20.90 8.39 5.27
C THR A 374 19.75 7.56 4.71
N TYR A 375 20.02 6.33 4.26
CA TYR A 375 19.04 5.41 3.67
C TYR A 375 18.73 4.24 4.60
N TYR A 376 17.62 3.58 4.33
CA TYR A 376 17.05 2.53 5.17
C TYR A 376 16.74 1.28 4.34
N GLY A 377 16.54 0.15 5.00
CA GLY A 377 16.14 -1.10 4.36
C GLY A 377 14.99 -1.75 5.11
N TYR A 378 14.04 -2.35 4.38
CA TYR A 378 13.07 -3.29 4.97
C TYR A 378 13.80 -4.43 5.69
N GLU A 379 14.86 -4.94 5.08
CA GLU A 379 15.86 -5.80 5.68
C GLU A 379 17.22 -5.07 5.68
N THR A 380 17.92 -5.07 6.81
CA THR A 380 19.26 -4.50 6.92
C THR A 380 20.24 -5.50 7.53
N MET A 381 21.33 -5.78 6.82
CA MET A 381 22.44 -6.59 7.32
C MET A 381 23.65 -5.71 7.60
N ARG A 382 24.10 -5.68 8.87
CA ARG A 382 25.39 -5.10 9.24
C ARG A 382 26.51 -6.08 8.90
N ALA A 383 27.17 -5.86 7.78
CA ALA A 383 28.17 -6.75 7.21
C ALA A 383 29.61 -6.35 7.57
N LYS A 384 29.81 -5.63 8.68
CA LYS A 384 31.16 -5.31 9.18
C LYS A 384 32.01 -6.58 9.40
N GLY A 385 33.14 -6.63 8.69
CA GLY A 385 34.07 -7.76 8.68
C GLY A 385 33.67 -8.90 7.74
N TYR A 386 32.56 -8.78 7.02
CA TYR A 386 32.22 -9.68 5.93
C TYR A 386 32.88 -9.23 4.63
N LYS A 387 33.30 -10.19 3.82
CA LYS A 387 33.81 -10.03 2.47
C LYS A 387 32.84 -10.62 1.46
N ILE A 388 32.65 -9.93 0.34
CA ILE A 388 31.94 -10.47 -0.82
C ILE A 388 32.82 -11.50 -1.52
N ILE A 389 32.26 -12.69 -1.72
CA ILE A 389 32.89 -13.78 -2.47
C ILE A 389 32.06 -14.04 -3.73
N PRO A 390 32.66 -13.92 -4.93
CA PRO A 390 32.00 -14.29 -6.18
C PRO A 390 31.55 -15.75 -6.18
N GLY A 391 30.35 -16.00 -6.68
CA GLY A 391 29.78 -17.34 -6.78
C GLY A 391 30.35 -18.13 -7.96
N LYS A 392 30.46 -19.46 -7.81
CA LYS A 392 30.87 -20.39 -8.86
C LYS A 392 29.65 -21.00 -9.57
N ILE A 393 29.87 -21.53 -10.78
CA ILE A 393 28.89 -22.36 -11.49
C ILE A 393 29.01 -23.81 -11.05
N TYR A 394 27.89 -24.43 -10.70
CA TYR A 394 27.76 -25.86 -10.47
C TYR A 394 27.19 -26.55 -11.71
N THR A 395 27.89 -27.59 -12.19
CA THR A 395 27.42 -28.45 -13.28
C THR A 395 26.74 -29.68 -12.69
N PRO A 396 25.41 -29.81 -12.79
CA PRO A 396 24.70 -30.96 -12.25
C PRO A 396 24.97 -32.22 -13.05
N LYS A 397 24.94 -33.37 -12.36
CA LYS A 397 24.99 -34.68 -13.01
C LYS A 397 23.69 -34.94 -13.77
N LYS A 398 23.74 -35.80 -14.79
CA LYS A 398 22.54 -36.22 -15.54
C LYS A 398 21.46 -36.74 -14.58
N GLY A 399 20.27 -36.15 -14.63
CA GLY A 399 19.13 -36.51 -13.78
C GLY A 399 19.15 -35.92 -12.36
N GLU A 400 20.18 -35.17 -11.99
CA GLU A 400 20.26 -34.50 -10.70
C GLU A 400 19.21 -33.38 -10.59
N GLN A 401 18.47 -33.37 -9.48
CA GLN A 401 17.35 -32.45 -9.28
C GLN A 401 17.75 -31.22 -8.45
N PRO A 402 17.21 -30.03 -8.78
CA PRO A 402 17.46 -28.80 -8.04
C PRO A 402 16.58 -28.73 -6.77
N THR A 403 17.01 -29.38 -5.68
CA THR A 403 16.29 -29.29 -4.38
C THR A 403 16.83 -28.15 -3.50
N LYS A 404 16.02 -27.68 -2.55
CA LYS A 404 16.46 -26.63 -1.60
C LYS A 404 17.66 -27.09 -0.78
N GLU A 405 17.62 -28.29 -0.23
CA GLU A 405 18.71 -28.85 0.59
C GLU A 405 20.01 -28.89 -0.21
N LYS A 406 19.93 -29.26 -1.50
CA LYS A 406 21.07 -29.26 -2.40
C LYS A 406 21.62 -27.85 -2.61
N ALA A 407 20.75 -26.86 -2.87
CA ALA A 407 21.18 -25.47 -3.02
C ALA A 407 21.92 -24.96 -1.77
N TYR A 408 21.38 -25.17 -0.56
CA TYR A 408 22.06 -24.74 0.67
C TYR A 408 23.43 -25.43 0.84
N SER A 409 23.54 -26.72 0.51
CA SER A 409 24.83 -27.44 0.52
C SER A 409 25.83 -26.85 -0.48
N LEU A 410 25.36 -26.45 -1.66
CA LEU A 410 26.18 -25.88 -2.73
C LEU A 410 26.60 -24.44 -2.45
N LEU A 411 25.71 -23.60 -1.89
CA LEU A 411 26.01 -22.24 -1.45
C LEU A 411 27.14 -22.23 -0.42
N LYS A 412 27.09 -23.13 0.57
CA LYS A 412 28.17 -23.32 1.57
C LYS A 412 29.52 -23.69 0.95
N LYS A 413 29.52 -24.28 -0.25
CA LYS A 413 30.71 -24.68 -1.01
C LYS A 413 31.17 -23.64 -2.03
N GLY A 414 30.50 -22.49 -2.12
CA GLY A 414 30.88 -21.42 -3.03
C GLY A 414 30.09 -21.36 -4.34
N TYR A 415 29.08 -22.21 -4.54
CA TYR A 415 28.31 -22.26 -5.78
C TYR A 415 27.03 -21.45 -5.67
N VAL A 416 26.85 -20.46 -6.54
CA VAL A 416 25.65 -19.59 -6.58
C VAL A 416 24.83 -19.83 -7.85
N TYR A 417 25.45 -20.37 -8.89
CA TYR A 417 24.84 -20.58 -10.19
C TYR A 417 24.70 -22.07 -10.48
N TRP A 418 23.54 -22.49 -10.98
CA TRP A 418 23.24 -23.85 -11.42
C TRP A 418 23.16 -23.89 -12.94
N LEU A 419 24.02 -24.69 -13.57
CA LEU A 419 24.06 -24.84 -15.02
C LEU A 419 22.96 -25.78 -15.50
N GLY A 420 22.11 -25.32 -16.41
CA GLY A 420 21.21 -26.22 -17.13
C GLY A 420 19.87 -25.59 -17.47
N PRO A 421 19.19 -26.10 -18.51
CA PRO A 421 17.85 -25.63 -18.85
C PRO A 421 16.87 -26.13 -17.78
N LEU A 422 16.50 -25.26 -16.85
CA LEU A 422 15.34 -25.45 -16.00
C LEU A 422 14.20 -24.60 -16.54
N ALA A 423 13.00 -25.19 -16.65
CA ALA A 423 11.81 -24.44 -17.02
C ALA A 423 11.43 -23.51 -15.86
N MET A 424 11.40 -22.21 -16.14
CA MET A 424 10.97 -21.21 -15.16
C MET A 424 9.44 -21.11 -15.21
N GLY A 425 8.78 -21.19 -14.05
CA GLY A 425 7.36 -20.88 -13.94
C GLY A 425 7.13 -19.37 -13.80
N ASP A 426 5.86 -18.96 -13.76
CA ASP A 426 5.45 -17.55 -13.68
C ASP A 426 6.00 -16.81 -12.44
N ASN A 427 6.28 -17.54 -11.36
CA ASN A 427 6.81 -17.01 -10.10
C ASN A 427 8.34 -17.18 -9.96
N GLY A 428 9.04 -17.50 -11.06
CA GLY A 428 10.48 -17.76 -11.04
C GLY A 428 10.84 -19.14 -10.48
N PHE A 429 12.08 -19.32 -10.04
CA PHE A 429 12.54 -20.58 -9.44
C PHE A 429 12.50 -20.53 -7.92
N ASN A 430 11.73 -21.41 -7.27
CA ASN A 430 11.80 -21.62 -5.81
C ASN A 430 13.00 -22.50 -5.43
N PHE A 431 14.18 -22.16 -5.97
CA PHE A 431 15.46 -22.83 -5.82
C PHE A 431 16.52 -21.76 -5.52
N PRO A 432 17.17 -21.78 -4.34
CA PRO A 432 18.02 -20.67 -3.87
C PRO A 432 19.40 -20.61 -4.52
N MET A 433 19.45 -20.74 -5.84
CA MET A 433 20.61 -20.50 -6.69
C MET A 433 20.11 -19.94 -8.03
N GLN A 434 20.89 -19.06 -8.65
CA GLN A 434 20.57 -18.58 -9.99
C GLN A 434 20.68 -19.73 -11.00
N VAL A 435 19.78 -19.75 -11.98
CA VAL A 435 19.85 -20.73 -13.06
C VAL A 435 20.48 -20.08 -14.27
N VAL A 436 21.45 -20.75 -14.90
CA VAL A 436 22.18 -20.21 -16.04
C VAL A 436 22.15 -21.15 -17.24
N SER A 437 22.14 -20.56 -18.44
CA SER A 437 22.14 -21.32 -19.69
C SER A 437 23.44 -22.11 -19.88
N ASN A 438 23.42 -23.17 -20.69
CA ASN A 438 24.63 -23.93 -21.03
C ASN A 438 25.70 -23.11 -21.77
N LYS A 439 25.32 -21.94 -22.30
CA LYS A 439 26.22 -21.00 -22.98
C LYS A 439 26.65 -19.83 -22.09
N PHE A 440 26.13 -19.77 -20.86
CA PHE A 440 26.44 -18.69 -19.93
C PHE A 440 27.91 -18.77 -19.53
N VAL A 441 28.61 -17.65 -19.70
CA VAL A 441 29.98 -17.47 -19.24
C VAL A 441 29.91 -16.56 -18.03
N LEU A 442 30.40 -17.03 -16.88
CA LEU A 442 30.46 -16.22 -15.67
C LEU A 442 31.45 -15.06 -15.90
N PRO A 443 30.98 -13.79 -15.92
CA PRO A 443 31.89 -12.67 -16.06
C PRO A 443 32.72 -12.48 -14.79
N ASP A 444 33.83 -11.76 -14.91
CA ASP A 444 34.55 -11.25 -13.74
C ASP A 444 33.59 -10.44 -12.86
N PHE A 445 33.56 -10.77 -11.58
CA PHE A 445 32.59 -10.18 -10.68
C PHE A 445 32.88 -8.69 -10.44
N ARG A 446 31.95 -7.84 -10.86
CA ARG A 446 31.97 -6.39 -10.70
C ARG A 446 30.69 -5.95 -10.01
N LEU A 447 30.80 -5.21 -8.91
CA LEU A 447 29.66 -4.47 -8.36
C LEU A 447 29.43 -3.20 -9.16
N TYR A 448 28.18 -2.96 -9.57
CA TYR A 448 27.73 -1.73 -10.21
C TYR A 448 26.21 -1.57 -10.05
N VAL A 449 25.72 -0.34 -10.15
CA VAL A 449 24.28 -0.03 -10.13
C VAL A 449 23.60 -0.67 -11.34
N GLY A 450 22.49 -1.39 -11.10
CA GLY A 450 21.75 -2.16 -12.10
C GLY A 450 22.12 -3.65 -12.16
N LEU A 451 23.20 -4.07 -11.50
CA LEU A 451 23.55 -5.49 -11.35
C LEU A 451 22.43 -6.25 -10.63
N ASN A 452 22.11 -7.47 -11.06
CA ASN A 452 21.34 -8.40 -10.25
C ASN A 452 22.26 -9.03 -9.18
N PRO A 453 22.11 -8.68 -7.88
CA PRO A 453 23.05 -9.11 -6.86
C PRO A 453 22.92 -10.60 -6.59
N SER A 454 23.98 -11.35 -6.88
CA SER A 454 24.11 -12.77 -6.57
C SER A 454 25.55 -13.09 -6.19
N PHE A 455 25.83 -13.22 -4.89
CA PHE A 455 27.17 -13.42 -4.33
C PHE A 455 27.10 -14.04 -2.94
N LEU A 456 28.25 -14.38 -2.36
CA LEU A 456 28.35 -14.96 -1.03
C LEU A 456 28.99 -13.96 -0.07
N LEU A 457 28.70 -14.10 1.21
CA LEU A 457 29.31 -13.30 2.27
C LEU A 457 30.10 -14.22 3.20
N SER A 458 31.40 -13.97 3.29
CA SER A 458 32.34 -14.71 4.12
C SER A 458 32.85 -13.84 5.25
N LYS A 459 32.93 -14.40 6.46
CA LYS A 459 33.57 -13.77 7.62
C LYS A 459 34.54 -14.76 8.22
N ASP A 460 35.77 -14.31 8.47
CA ASP A 460 36.86 -15.14 8.99
C ASP A 460 37.09 -16.43 8.16
N GLY A 461 36.91 -16.34 6.84
CA GLY A 461 37.05 -17.46 5.91
C GLY A 461 35.84 -18.38 5.82
N VAL A 462 34.79 -18.18 6.63
CA VAL A 462 33.59 -19.00 6.64
C VAL A 462 32.45 -18.31 5.88
N ILE A 463 31.97 -18.96 4.83
CA ILE A 463 30.75 -18.55 4.11
C ILE A 463 29.56 -18.86 5.01
N SER A 464 28.87 -17.81 5.47
CA SER A 464 27.70 -17.94 6.36
C SER A 464 26.43 -17.38 5.76
N HIS A 465 26.52 -16.49 4.77
CA HIS A 465 25.36 -15.95 4.08
C HIS A 465 25.54 -16.00 2.56
N ALA A 466 24.43 -16.03 1.85
CA ALA A 466 24.36 -15.82 0.42
C ALA A 466 23.39 -14.68 0.12
N VAL A 467 23.66 -13.94 -0.95
CA VAL A 467 22.69 -13.08 -1.61
C VAL A 467 22.38 -13.74 -2.94
N VAL A 468 21.12 -14.09 -3.19
CA VAL A 468 20.68 -14.72 -4.46
C VAL A 468 19.49 -13.98 -4.98
N ASN A 469 19.61 -13.39 -6.17
CA ASN A 469 18.59 -12.49 -6.72
C ASN A 469 18.19 -11.40 -5.69
N GLY A 470 19.17 -10.84 -4.98
CA GLY A 470 18.97 -9.83 -3.94
C GLY A 470 18.42 -10.33 -2.60
N TYR A 471 17.90 -11.56 -2.51
CA TYR A 471 17.44 -12.10 -1.24
C TYR A 471 18.62 -12.52 -0.37
N LEU A 472 18.63 -12.04 0.88
CA LEU A 472 19.59 -12.48 1.89
C LEU A 472 19.20 -13.86 2.43
N ILE A 473 20.16 -14.78 2.45
CA ILE A 473 20.00 -16.16 2.90
C ILE A 473 21.04 -16.43 3.98
N ASP A 474 20.58 -16.64 5.22
CA ASP A 474 21.40 -17.16 6.30
C ASP A 474 21.59 -18.67 6.09
N LEU A 475 22.83 -19.12 5.85
CA LEU A 475 23.13 -20.52 5.56
C LEU A 475 23.23 -21.38 6.83
N GLN A 476 23.21 -20.75 8.01
CA GLN A 476 23.21 -21.46 9.30
C GLN A 476 21.79 -21.74 9.81
N LYS A 477 20.78 -21.07 9.25
CA LYS A 477 19.37 -21.28 9.59
C LYS A 477 18.64 -21.98 8.44
N GLU A 478 17.61 -22.75 8.77
CA GLU A 478 16.73 -23.39 7.77
C GLU A 478 15.66 -22.43 7.21
N SER A 479 15.51 -21.23 7.79
CA SER A 479 14.56 -20.22 7.32
C SER A 479 15.28 -19.06 6.62
N SER A 480 15.00 -18.86 5.33
CA SER A 480 15.31 -17.61 4.63
C SER A 480 14.05 -17.02 3.99
N ALA A 481 14.02 -15.70 3.82
CA ALA A 481 12.96 -14.99 3.10
C ALA A 481 13.06 -15.15 1.56
N PHE A 482 13.84 -16.12 1.08
CA PHE A 482 14.04 -16.36 -0.34
C PHE A 482 12.73 -16.70 -1.04
N ARG A 483 12.38 -15.92 -2.06
CA ARG A 483 11.16 -16.13 -2.85
C ARG A 483 11.45 -16.80 -4.19
N ASN A 484 12.36 -16.22 -4.96
CA ASN A 484 12.66 -16.73 -6.29
C ASN A 484 14.09 -16.41 -6.75
N ALA A 485 14.63 -17.29 -7.57
CA ALA A 485 15.76 -17.02 -8.45
C ALA A 485 15.25 -16.81 -9.89
N ILE A 486 16.14 -16.38 -10.77
CA ILE A 486 15.84 -16.08 -12.17
C ILE A 486 16.73 -16.90 -13.11
N PHE A 487 16.35 -16.92 -14.39
CA PHE A 487 17.17 -17.48 -15.45
C PHE A 487 18.07 -16.39 -16.05
N LEU A 488 19.39 -16.57 -15.99
CA LEU A 488 20.36 -15.72 -16.67
C LEU A 488 20.81 -16.40 -17.96
N ARG A 489 20.72 -15.68 -19.08
CA ARG A 489 20.99 -16.23 -20.41
C ARG A 489 22.46 -16.15 -20.77
#